data_AF-A0A6L9J2L7-F1
#
_entry.id   AF-A0A6L9J2L7-F1
#
_cell.length_a   1.000
_cell.length_b   1.000
_cell.length_c   1.000
_cell.angle_alpha   90.00
_cell.angle_beta   90.00
_cell.angle_gamma   90.00
#
_symmetry.space_group_name_H-M   'P 1'
#
loop_
_entity.id
_entity.type
_entity.pdbx_description
1 polymer ?
#
loop_
_entity_poly.entity_id
_entity_poly.type
_entity_poly.pdbx_seq_one_letter_code
_entity_poly.pdbx_strand_id
1 'polypeptide(L)'
;MTTVNMLPLFNELLDYLVDKATPQEILAFKESPEAQAHAQDLLERQSAGTLSLEDAQILEQMEQVERLMSVLKAKALRSLHQEWAASPHTPSP
;
A
#
# COMPACT_ATOMS: atom_id res chain seq x y z
N MET A 1 -0.11 16.16 -9.11
CA MET A 1 0.06 15.77 -7.70
C MET A 1 -1.30 15.85 -7.02
N THR A 2 -2.10 14.79 -7.08
CA THR A 2 -3.38 14.71 -6.38
C THR A 2 -3.09 14.46 -4.91
N THR A 3 -3.16 15.51 -4.11
CA THR A 3 -3.21 15.39 -2.65
C THR A 3 -4.42 14.55 -2.30
N VAL A 4 -4.19 13.31 -1.86
CA VAL A 4 -5.24 12.48 -1.28
C VAL A 4 -5.73 13.22 -0.04
N ASN A 5 -6.88 13.88 -0.15
CA ASN A 5 -7.59 14.44 1.00
C ASN A 5 -8.18 13.26 1.78
N MET A 6 -7.33 12.55 2.50
CA MET A 6 -7.75 11.49 3.41
C MET A 6 -8.55 12.14 4.53
N LEU A 7 -9.83 11.81 4.62
CA LEU A 7 -10.67 12.15 5.77
C LEU A 7 -9.93 11.75 7.07
N PRO A 8 -10.05 12.50 8.18
CA PRO A 8 -9.40 12.15 9.45
C PRO A 8 -9.65 10.70 9.89
N LEU A 9 -10.87 10.20 9.67
CA LEU A 9 -11.27 8.81 9.91
C LEU A 9 -10.40 7.79 9.15
N PHE A 10 -9.95 8.16 7.95
CA PHE A 10 -9.11 7.32 7.11
C PHE A 10 -7.70 7.20 7.69
N ASN A 11 -7.19 8.28 8.30
CA ASN A 11 -5.92 8.22 9.01
C ASN A 11 -6.03 7.40 10.31
N GLU A 12 -7.14 7.53 11.05
CA GLU A 12 -7.40 6.71 12.25
C GLU A 12 -7.49 5.22 11.91
N LEU A 13 -8.17 4.85 10.83
CA LEU A 13 -8.22 3.46 10.35
C LEU A 13 -6.82 2.93 10.01
N LEU A 14 -6.01 3.73 9.31
CA LEU A 14 -4.65 3.34 8.98
C LEU A 14 -3.78 3.17 10.23
N ASP A 15 -3.86 4.07 11.19
CA ASP A 15 -3.09 3.98 12.43
C ASP A 15 -3.56 2.78 13.30
N TYR A 16 -4.85 2.45 13.29
CA TYR A 16 -5.38 1.21 13.91
C TYR A 16 -4.86 -0.07 13.24
N LEU A 17 -4.74 -0.09 11.92
CA LEU A 17 -4.17 -1.23 11.20
C LEU A 17 -2.66 -1.38 11.49
N VAL A 18 -1.93 -0.28 11.64
CA VAL A 18 -0.51 -0.27 12.09
C VAL A 18 -0.36 -0.75 13.54
N ASP A 19 -1.32 -0.49 14.41
CA ASP A 19 -1.30 -1.03 15.79
C ASP A 19 -1.53 -2.55 15.82
N LYS A 20 -2.29 -3.10 14.87
CA LYS A 20 -2.68 -4.51 14.84
C LYS A 20 -1.74 -5.41 14.04
N ALA A 21 -1.09 -4.87 13.02
CA ALA A 21 -0.04 -5.56 12.25
C ALA A 21 1.30 -4.88 12.52
N THR A 22 2.34 -5.65 12.81
CA THR A 22 3.67 -5.06 13.02
C THR A 22 4.14 -4.33 11.75
N PRO A 23 4.96 -3.27 11.86
CA PRO A 23 5.53 -2.61 10.70
C PRO A 23 6.20 -3.59 9.73
N GLN A 24 6.83 -4.65 10.25
CA GLN A 24 7.43 -5.72 9.46
C GLN A 24 6.40 -6.53 8.66
N GLU A 25 5.26 -6.91 9.27
CA GLU A 25 4.18 -7.63 8.58
C GLU A 25 3.55 -6.77 7.48
N ILE A 26 3.36 -5.47 7.74
CA ILE A 26 2.85 -4.51 6.73
C ILE A 26 3.80 -4.41 5.54
N LEU A 27 5.11 -4.33 5.80
CA LEU A 27 6.13 -4.27 4.75
C LEU A 27 6.25 -5.59 3.98
N ALA A 28 6.01 -6.72 4.66
CA ALA A 28 6.02 -8.05 4.06
C ALA A 28 4.76 -8.35 3.23
N PHE A 29 3.68 -7.59 3.41
CA PHE A 29 2.45 -7.76 2.63
C PHE A 29 2.72 -7.60 1.14
N LYS A 30 2.30 -8.62 0.39
CA LYS A 30 2.29 -8.67 -1.07
C LYS A 30 0.95 -9.23 -1.51
N GLU A 31 0.50 -8.79 -2.67
CA GLU A 31 -0.69 -9.34 -3.32
C GLU A 31 -0.50 -10.85 -3.54
N SER A 32 -1.60 -11.60 -3.56
CA SER A 32 -1.52 -13.02 -3.89
C SER A 32 -1.03 -13.20 -5.34
N PRO A 33 -0.36 -14.31 -5.66
CA PRO A 33 0.06 -14.58 -7.04
C PRO A 33 -1.11 -14.56 -8.04
N GLU A 34 -2.30 -14.97 -7.59
CA GLU A 34 -3.53 -14.96 -8.37
C GLU A 34 -4.00 -13.54 -8.66
N ALA A 35 -4.01 -12.66 -7.65
CA ALA A 35 -4.35 -11.25 -7.83
C ALA A 35 -3.35 -10.54 -8.75
N GLN A 36 -2.06 -10.83 -8.58
CA GLN A 36 -1.01 -10.25 -9.42
C GLN A 36 -1.14 -10.71 -10.89
N ALA A 37 -1.42 -12.00 -11.13
CA ALA A 37 -1.64 -12.52 -12.47
C ALA A 37 -2.89 -11.90 -13.12
N HIS A 38 -3.97 -11.73 -12.35
CA HIS A 38 -5.18 -11.10 -12.84
C HIS A 38 -4.95 -9.62 -13.20
N ALA A 39 -4.22 -8.85 -12.38
CA ALA A 39 -3.85 -7.48 -12.70
C ALA A 39 -3.08 -7.39 -14.03
N GLN A 40 -2.15 -8.32 -14.25
CA GLN A 40 -1.34 -8.38 -15.48
C GLN A 40 -2.21 -8.63 -16.71
N ASP A 41 -3.12 -9.61 -16.66
CA ASP A 41 -4.07 -9.86 -17.75
C ASP A 41 -4.90 -8.61 -18.09
N LEU A 42 -5.44 -7.93 -17.07
CA LEU A 42 -6.23 -6.72 -17.28
C LEU A 42 -5.40 -5.59 -17.91
N LEU A 43 -4.14 -5.40 -17.48
CA LEU A 43 -3.24 -4.41 -18.07
C LEU A 43 -2.86 -4.75 -19.52
N GLU A 44 -2.68 -6.03 -19.84
CA GLU A 44 -2.43 -6.49 -21.20
C GLU A 44 -3.65 -6.20 -22.10
N ARG A 45 -4.85 -6.51 -21.62
CA ARG A 45 -6.12 -6.23 -22.32
C ARG A 45 -6.38 -4.73 -22.46
N GLN A 46 -6.03 -3.93 -21.45
CA GLN A 46 -6.06 -2.46 -21.53
C GLN A 46 -5.15 -1.95 -22.64
N SER A 47 -3.91 -2.47 -22.69
CA SER A 47 -2.92 -2.09 -23.70
C SER A 47 -3.34 -2.51 -25.12
N ALA A 48 -4.06 -3.63 -25.24
CA ALA A 48 -4.64 -4.11 -26.49
C ALA A 48 -5.94 -3.38 -26.89
N GLY A 49 -6.50 -2.52 -26.03
CA GLY A 49 -7.76 -1.81 -26.28
C GLY A 49 -9.00 -2.71 -26.22
N THR A 50 -8.90 -3.88 -25.57
CA THR A 50 -9.96 -4.90 -25.46
C THR A 50 -10.53 -5.01 -24.04
N LEU A 51 -10.20 -4.06 -23.18
CA LEU A 51 -10.69 -4.02 -21.80
C LEU A 51 -12.17 -3.65 -21.75
N SER A 52 -12.96 -4.43 -21.03
CA SER A 52 -14.36 -4.12 -20.79
C SER A 52 -14.51 -3.01 -19.73
N LEU A 53 -15.70 -2.41 -19.64
CA LEU A 53 -15.98 -1.42 -18.59
C LEU A 53 -15.92 -2.04 -17.19
N GLU A 54 -16.40 -3.27 -17.03
CA GLU A 54 -16.37 -4.01 -15.76
C GLU A 54 -14.91 -4.29 -15.35
N ASP A 55 -14.08 -4.73 -16.29
CA ASP A 55 -12.65 -4.97 -16.02
C ASP A 55 -11.89 -3.68 -15.70
N ALA A 56 -12.26 -2.56 -16.32
CA ALA A 56 -11.68 -1.26 -16.00
C ALA A 56 -12.00 -0.84 -14.55
N GLN A 57 -13.19 -1.15 -14.05
CA GLN A 57 -13.55 -0.90 -12.64
C GLN A 57 -12.76 -1.79 -11.70
N ILE A 58 -12.52 -3.06 -12.06
CA ILE A 58 -11.67 -3.97 -11.28
C ILE A 58 -10.25 -3.41 -11.21
N LEU A 59 -9.68 -2.99 -12.34
CA LEU A 59 -8.34 -2.39 -12.38
C LEU A 59 -8.24 -1.13 -11.51
N GLU A 60 -9.26 -0.27 -11.54
CA GLU A 60 -9.33 0.93 -10.68
C GLU A 60 -9.36 0.57 -9.19
N GLN A 61 -10.09 -0.48 -8.81
CA GLN A 61 -10.13 -0.95 -7.42
C GLN A 61 -8.78 -1.50 -6.97
N MET A 62 -8.11 -2.30 -7.80
CA MET A 62 -6.77 -2.82 -7.51
C MET A 62 -5.76 -1.68 -7.31
N GLU A 63 -5.80 -0.68 -8.19
CA GLU A 63 -5.02 0.55 -8.06
C GLU A 63 -5.28 1.32 -6.76
N GLN A 64 -6.54 1.39 -6.30
CA GLN A 64 -6.89 2.03 -5.02
C GLN A 64 -6.27 1.28 -3.83
N VAL A 65 -6.30 -0.06 -3.85
CA VAL A 65 -5.68 -0.90 -2.82
C VAL A 65 -4.16 -0.70 -2.81
N GLU A 66 -3.50 -0.67 -3.96
CA GLU A 66 -2.05 -0.47 -4.04
C GLU A 66 -1.62 0.92 -3.55
N ARG A 67 -2.41 1.97 -3.85
CA ARG A 67 -2.18 3.30 -3.28
C ARG A 67 -2.32 3.30 -1.77
N LEU A 68 -3.34 2.63 -1.23
CA LEU A 68 -3.54 2.49 0.21
C LEU A 68 -2.35 1.78 0.86
N MET A 69 -1.93 0.65 0.29
CA MET A 69 -0.82 -0.14 0.79
C MET A 69 0.50 0.62 0.73
N SER A 70 0.72 1.42 -0.31
CA SER A 70 1.90 2.29 -0.41
C SER A 70 1.97 3.30 0.73
N VAL A 71 0.84 3.93 1.08
CA VAL A 71 0.76 4.85 2.24
C VAL A 71 1.01 4.10 3.55
N LEU A 72 0.42 2.92 3.73
CA LEU A 72 0.58 2.11 4.93
C LEU A 72 2.03 1.66 5.12
N LYS A 73 2.68 1.18 4.04
CA LYS A 73 4.11 0.82 4.03
C LYS A 73 5.01 2.02 4.36
N ALA A 74 4.69 3.20 3.82
CA ALA A 74 5.44 4.42 4.14
C ALA A 74 5.31 4.82 5.61
N LYS A 75 4.12 4.67 6.22
CA LYS A 75 3.90 4.88 7.67
C LYS A 75 4.68 3.87 8.51
N ALA A 76 4.58 2.58 8.19
CA ALA A 76 5.31 1.51 8.87
C ALA A 76 6.84 1.75 8.87
N LEU A 77 7.39 2.16 7.72
CA LEU A 77 8.82 2.47 7.61
C LEU A 77 9.23 3.65 8.50
N ARG A 78 8.38 4.69 8.62
CA ARG A 78 8.64 5.83 9.51
C ARG A 78 8.62 5.41 10.97
N SER A 79 7.67 4.57 11.39
CA SER A 79 7.62 4.04 12.76
C SER A 79 8.91 3.31 13.11
N LEU A 80 9.39 2.40 12.23
CA LEU A 80 10.65 1.69 12.43
C LEU A 80 11.86 2.63 12.54
N HIS A 81 11.89 3.70 11.73
CA HIS A 81 12.95 4.71 11.82
C HIS A 81 12.93 5.46 13.15
N GLN A 82 11.74 5.80 13.67
CA GLN A 82 11.59 6.46 14.97
C GLN A 82 11.99 5.53 16.12
N GLU A 83 11.65 4.26 16.06
CA GLU A 83 12.07 3.23 17.04
C GLU A 83 13.60 3.06 17.05
N TRP A 84 14.23 3.06 15.86
CA TRP A 84 15.69 3.01 15.74
C TRP A 84 16.35 4.28 16.30
N ALA A 85 15.83 5.46 15.98
CA ALA A 85 16.36 6.74 16.44
C ALA A 85 16.16 6.97 17.95
N ALA A 86 15.13 6.38 18.56
CA ALA A 86 14.87 6.44 20.00
C ALA A 86 15.68 5.42 20.81
N SER A 87 16.34 4.46 20.15
CA SER A 87 17.18 3.44 20.80
C SER A 87 18.62 3.94 20.98
N PRO A 88 19.34 3.59 22.08
CA PRO A 88 20.66 4.15 22.41
C PRO A 88 21.83 3.65 21.51
N HIS A 89 21.55 3.05 20.37
CA HIS A 89 22.57 2.56 19.44
C HIS A 89 22.95 3.66 18.44
N THR A 90 23.62 4.72 18.92
CA THR A 90 24.36 5.62 18.04
C THR A 90 25.55 4.87 17.42
N PRO A 91 25.66 4.77 16.09
CA PRO A 91 26.93 4.36 15.49
C PRO A 91 27.95 5.48 15.73
N SER A 92 29.12 5.11 16.27
CA SER A 92 30.28 6.01 16.34
C SER A 92 30.61 6.59 14.96
N PRO A 93 31.08 7.85 14.91
CA PRO A 93 31.35 8.59 13.67
C PRO A 93 32.43 7.95 12.80
#